data_AF-A0A920G6Z6-F1
#
_entry.id   AF-A0A920G6Z6-F1
#
_cell.length_a   1.000
_cell.length_b   1.000
_cell.length_c   1.000
_cell.angle_alpha   90.00
_cell.angle_beta   90.00
_cell.angle_gamma   90.00
#
_symmetry.space_group_name_H-M   'P 1'
#
loop_
_entity.id
_entity.type
_entity.pdbx_description
1 polymer ?
#
loop_
_entity_poly.entity_id
_entity_poly.type
_entity_poly.pdbx_seq_one_letter_code
_entity_poly.pdbx_strand_id
1 'polypeptide(L)'
;MYLTRLCCDRVDSTRQVVVGLPDIRGREQILKVHMRKVPLSEDVDSSKIARGTPGFSGADLANLVNEAALFAARGGLRLWV
;
A
#
# COMPACT_ATOMS: atom_id res chain seq x y z
N MET A 1 -22.42 35.36 -1.34
CA MET A 1 -21.55 35.45 -0.15
C MET A 1 -22.33 34.84 1.01
N TYR A 2 -22.02 33.69 1.61
CA TYR A 2 -20.88 32.77 1.61
C TYR A 2 -21.41 31.35 1.87
N LEU A 3 -20.55 30.35 1.66
CA LEU A 3 -20.65 28.94 2.10
C LEU A 3 -21.19 27.93 1.08
N THR A 4 -20.44 27.81 0.00
CA THR A 4 -20.07 26.52 -0.60
C THR A 4 -19.39 25.62 0.45
N ARG A 5 -20.13 24.72 1.13
CA ARG A 5 -19.53 23.58 1.89
C ARG A 5 -20.56 22.56 2.41
N LEU A 6 -21.35 21.94 1.52
CA LEU A 6 -22.29 20.87 1.93
C LEU A 6 -22.23 19.62 1.03
N CYS A 7 -21.11 19.40 0.32
CA CYS A 7 -20.94 18.24 -0.57
C CYS A 7 -20.01 17.13 -0.04
N CYS A 8 -19.64 17.08 1.26
CA CYS A 8 -18.72 16.02 1.74
C CYS A 8 -19.15 15.22 2.98
N ASP A 9 -20.22 15.56 3.69
CA ASP A 9 -20.43 15.00 5.03
C ASP A 9 -21.45 13.86 5.11
N ARG A 10 -21.57 13.02 4.08
CA ARG A 10 -22.41 11.82 4.19
C ARG A 10 -21.92 10.64 3.38
N VAL A 11 -20.71 10.19 3.68
CA VAL A 11 -20.38 8.76 3.52
C VAL A 11 -20.81 8.07 4.80
N ASP A 12 -22.06 7.61 4.82
CA ASP A 12 -22.57 6.75 5.89
C ASP A 12 -21.71 5.46 5.94
N SER A 13 -21.03 5.24 7.06
CA SER A 13 -20.13 4.10 7.29
C SER A 13 -20.89 2.79 7.53
N THR A 14 -21.90 2.48 6.71
CA THR A 14 -22.78 1.32 6.88
C THR A 14 -22.80 0.42 5.65
N ARG A 15 -21.62 0.17 5.07
CA ARG A 15 -21.31 -1.10 4.39
C ARG A 15 -19.84 -1.42 4.65
N GLN A 16 -19.56 -2.11 5.76
CA GLN A 16 -18.25 -2.68 5.99
C GLN A 16 -18.10 -3.91 5.11
N VAL A 17 -17.36 -3.77 4.01
CA VAL A 17 -16.93 -4.91 3.20
C VAL A 17 -15.78 -5.56 3.95
N VAL A 18 -16.07 -6.67 4.62
CA VAL A 18 -15.06 -7.48 5.30
C VAL A 18 -14.23 -8.17 4.21
N VAL A 19 -13.14 -7.54 3.81
CA VAL A 19 -12.14 -8.18 2.97
C VAL A 19 -11.38 -9.17 3.86
N GLY A 20 -11.47 -10.46 3.52
CA GLY A 20 -10.69 -11.50 4.19
C GLY A 20 -9.18 -11.22 4.06
N LEU A 21 -8.40 -11.78 4.98
CA LEU A 21 -6.95 -11.69 4.90
C LEU A 21 -6.49 -12.28 3.56
N PRO A 22 -5.68 -11.55 2.77
CA PRO A 22 -5.22 -12.04 1.48
C PRO A 22 -4.31 -13.25 1.68
N ASP A 23 -4.51 -14.30 0.87
CA ASP A 23 -3.61 -15.45 0.79
C ASP A 23 -2.19 -15.04 0.35
N ILE A 24 -1.21 -15.94 0.51
CA ILE A 24 0.20 -15.70 0.14
C ILE A 24 0.32 -15.16 -1.30
N ARG A 25 -0.42 -15.74 -2.25
CA ARG A 25 -0.44 -15.29 -3.65
C ARG A 25 -1.04 -13.90 -3.83
N GLY A 26 -2.08 -13.56 -3.07
CA GLY A 26 -2.67 -12.23 -3.07
C GLY A 26 -1.68 -11.18 -2.56
N ARG A 27 -0.92 -11.51 -1.52
CA ARG A 27 0.14 -10.64 -0.98
C ARG A 27 1.27 -10.41 -1.99
N GLU A 28 1.69 -11.44 -2.71
CA GLU A 28 2.67 -11.30 -3.80
C GLU A 28 2.17 -10.36 -4.90
N GLN A 29 0.90 -10.46 -5.30
CA GLN A 29 0.32 -9.58 -6.30
C GLN A 29 0.22 -8.12 -5.83
N ILE A 30 -0.20 -7.90 -4.58
CA ILE A 30 -0.25 -6.57 -3.96
C ILE A 30 1.16 -5.95 -3.94
N LEU A 31 2.15 -6.70 -3.42
CA LEU A 31 3.54 -6.26 -3.43
C LEU A 31 4.00 -5.94 -4.86
N LYS A 32 3.70 -6.78 -5.85
CA LYS A 32 4.08 -6.56 -7.25
C LYS A 32 3.48 -5.29 -7.85
N VAL A 33 2.26 -4.90 -7.45
CA VAL A 33 1.63 -3.65 -7.89
C VAL A 33 2.31 -2.42 -7.27
N HIS A 34 2.62 -2.46 -5.97
CA HIS A 34 3.31 -1.36 -5.31
C HIS A 34 4.78 -1.25 -5.74
N MET A 35 5.43 -2.38 -5.94
CA MET A 35 6.80 -2.49 -6.44
C MET A 35 6.99 -1.90 -7.85
N ARG A 36 5.97 -1.95 -8.72
CA ARG A 36 6.03 -1.31 -10.05
C ARG A 36 6.21 0.21 -10.00
N LYS A 37 5.83 0.86 -8.89
CA LYS A 37 5.92 2.31 -8.72
C LYS A 37 7.25 2.76 -8.09
N VAL A 38 8.04 1.82 -7.59
CA VAL A 38 9.28 2.08 -6.85
C VAL A 38 10.46 1.52 -7.65
N PRO A 39 11.58 2.25 -7.81
CA PRO A 39 12.80 1.72 -8.39
C PRO A 39 13.35 0.64 -7.46
N LEU A 40 13.37 -0.60 -7.93
CA LEU A 40 13.86 -1.76 -7.19
C LEU A 40 15.13 -2.29 -7.84
N SER A 41 16.06 -2.75 -7.00
CA SER A 41 17.17 -3.59 -7.45
C SER A 41 16.67 -4.99 -7.78
N GLU A 42 17.36 -5.69 -8.69
CA GLU A 42 17.08 -7.08 -9.08
C GLU A 42 17.21 -8.06 -7.89
N ASP A 43 17.83 -7.62 -6.80
CA ASP A 43 17.98 -8.40 -5.56
C ASP A 43 16.67 -8.56 -4.75
N VAL A 44 15.64 -7.75 -5.04
CA VAL A 44 14.39 -7.73 -4.25
C VAL A 44 13.37 -8.72 -4.81
N ASP A 45 13.16 -9.82 -4.08
CA ASP A 45 12.17 -10.85 -4.42
C ASP A 45 10.89 -10.70 -3.57
N SER A 46 9.76 -10.44 -4.24
CA SER A 46 8.43 -10.32 -3.63
C SER A 46 8.01 -11.58 -2.86
N SER A 47 8.46 -12.76 -3.29
CA SER A 47 8.08 -14.05 -2.70
C SER A 47 8.75 -14.27 -1.34
N LYS A 48 9.92 -13.66 -1.12
CA LYS A 48 10.60 -13.68 0.19
C LYS A 48 9.88 -12.76 1.18
N ILE A 49 9.46 -11.58 0.73
CA ILE A 49 8.76 -10.59 1.57
C ILE A 49 7.34 -11.06 1.93
N ALA A 50 6.62 -11.67 0.98
CA ALA A 50 5.28 -12.21 1.22
C ALA A 50 5.26 -13.36 2.24
N ARG A 51 6.35 -14.11 2.35
CA ARG A 51 6.55 -15.15 3.37
C ARG A 51 6.88 -14.59 4.75
N GLY A 52 7.59 -13.47 4.81
CA GLY A 52 7.93 -12.78 6.06
C GLY A 52 6.79 -11.94 6.67
N THR A 53 5.68 -11.77 5.93
CA THR A 53 4.53 -10.92 6.33
C THR A 53 3.23 -11.72 6.48
N PRO A 54 3.17 -12.77 7.33
CA PRO A 54 1.93 -13.48 7.60
C PRO A 54 0.96 -12.56 8.37
N GLY A 55 -0.32 -12.57 7.97
CA GLY A 55 -1.37 -11.81 8.66
C GLY A 55 -1.44 -10.31 8.34
N PHE A 56 -0.59 -9.81 7.43
CA PHE A 56 -0.63 -8.41 7.00
C PHE A 56 -1.83 -8.15 6.09
N SER A 57 -2.49 -7.01 6.29
CA SER A 57 -3.51 -6.54 5.36
C SER A 57 -2.86 -5.98 4.09
N GLY A 58 -3.64 -5.85 3.01
CA GLY A 58 -3.16 -5.21 1.79
C GLY A 58 -2.69 -3.76 2.01
N ALA A 59 -3.29 -3.04 2.97
CA ALA A 59 -2.89 -1.69 3.35
C ALA A 59 -1.55 -1.68 4.09
N ASP A 60 -1.30 -2.64 4.98
CA ASP A 60 -0.03 -2.74 5.72
C ASP A 60 1.13 -3.06 4.78
N LEU A 61 0.92 -3.93 3.78
CA LEU A 61 1.90 -4.20 2.74
C LEU A 61 2.22 -2.96 1.89
N ALA A 62 1.19 -2.19 1.54
CA ALA A 62 1.37 -0.93 0.81
C ALA A 62 2.18 0.08 1.63
N ASN A 63 1.87 0.20 2.91
CA ASN A 63 2.57 1.11 3.82
C ASN A 63 4.04 0.69 4.03
N LEU A 64 4.30 -0.60 4.20
CA LEU A 64 5.66 -1.15 4.33
C LEU A 64 6.53 -0.78 3.11
N VAL A 65 5.99 -0.95 1.89
CA VAL A 65 6.69 -0.60 0.65
C VAL A 65 6.90 0.91 0.55
N ASN A 66 5.91 1.71 0.97
CA ASN A 66 6.01 3.17 0.96
C ASN A 66 7.11 3.67 1.92
N GLU A 67 7.22 3.12 3.12
CA GLU A 67 8.28 3.46 4.07
C GLU A 67 9.67 3.06 3.57
N ALA A 68 9.79 1.88 2.94
CA ALA A 68 11.03 1.45 2.30
C ALA A 68 11.41 2.39 1.14
N ALA A 69 10.44 2.79 0.32
CA ALA A 69 10.61 3.74 -0.76
C ALA A 69 11.01 5.13 -0.23
N LEU A 70 10.38 5.61 0.84
CA LEU A 70 10.72 6.87 1.51
C LEU A 70 12.11 6.84 2.13
N PHE A 71 12.52 5.71 2.70
CA PHE A 71 13.88 5.53 3.23
C PHE A 71 14.92 5.60 2.12
N ALA A 72 14.67 4.95 0.98
CA ALA A 72 15.50 5.08 -0.22
C ALA A 72 15.46 6.51 -0.81
N ALA A 73 14.30 7.16 -0.77
CA ALA A 73 14.08 8.51 -1.27
C ALA A 73 14.80 9.59 -0.49
N ARG A 74 14.91 9.43 0.84
CA ARG A 74 15.74 10.28 1.70
C ARG A 74 17.21 10.28 1.28
N GLY A 75 17.67 9.24 0.59
CA GLY A 75 18.99 9.18 -0.05
C GLY A 75 19.12 9.91 -1.40
N GLY A 76 18.04 10.54 -1.90
CA GLY A 76 18.05 11.37 -3.13
C GLY A 76 17.07 10.95 -4.24
N LEU A 77 16.30 9.87 -4.07
CA LEU A 77 15.37 9.35 -5.09
C LEU A 77 13.94 9.87 -4.86
N ARG A 78 13.45 10.84 -5.64
CA ARG A 78 12.05 11.31 -5.52
C ARG A 78 11.07 10.22 -5.94
N LEU A 79 10.24 9.75 -5.00
CA LEU A 79 9.17 8.77 -5.23
C LEU A 79 7.82 9.31 -4.77
N TRP A 80 6.76 8.83 -5.40
CA TRP A 80 5.40 9.27 -5.16
C TRP A 80 4.89 8.66 -3.84
N VAL A 81 4.49 9.52 -2.90
CA VAL A 81 3.86 9.16 -1.62
C VAL A 81 2.36 9.24 -1.77
#